data_AF-A0A507E1F0-F1
#
_entry.id   AF-A0A507E1F0-F1
#
_cell.length_a   1.000
_cell.length_b   1.000
_cell.length_c   1.000
_cell.angle_alpha   90.00
_cell.angle_beta   90.00
_cell.angle_gamma   90.00
#
_symmetry.space_group_name_H-M   'P 1'
#
loop_
_entity.id
_entity.type
_entity.pdbx_description
1 polymer ?
#
loop_
_entity_poly.entity_id
_entity_poly.type
_entity_poly.pdbx_seq_one_letter_code
_entity_poly.pdbx_strand_id
1 'polypeptide(L)'
;MAIGNPHEAYTIGGLKIPRYKMSLYGILGYTALVTAVLQYRSMQPPAPTTYESKDEENYVKRYIKYREAELKKPELLRQPYTGASI
;
A
#
# COMPACT_ATOMS: atom_id res chain seq x y z
N MET A 1 -14.54 36.98 9.43
CA MET A 1 -14.80 35.66 10.05
C MET A 1 -16.30 35.40 9.95
N ALA A 2 -16.74 34.56 9.00
CA ALA A 2 -18.09 34.02 8.97
C ALA A 2 -18.01 32.61 9.54
N ILE A 3 -17.87 32.54 10.86
CA ILE A 3 -18.07 31.32 11.64
C ILE A 3 -19.56 31.32 11.97
N GLY A 4 -20.30 30.32 11.50
CA GLY A 4 -21.53 29.92 12.21
C GLY A 4 -22.87 30.10 11.51
N ASN A 5 -23.01 29.85 10.20
CA ASN A 5 -24.33 29.45 9.69
C ASN A 5 -24.25 28.29 8.68
N PRO A 6 -24.52 27.04 9.10
CA PRO A 6 -24.52 25.89 8.19
C PRO A 6 -25.59 26.03 7.09
N HIS A 7 -26.66 26.80 7.31
CA HIS A 7 -27.66 27.06 6.26
C HIS A 7 -27.14 27.91 5.09
N GLU A 8 -26.16 28.79 5.31
CA GLU A 8 -25.58 29.61 4.23
C GLU A 8 -24.63 28.79 3.36
N ALA A 9 -23.86 27.87 3.95
CA ALA A 9 -23.02 26.95 3.18
C ALA A 9 -23.86 26.04 2.25
N TYR A 10 -25.02 25.56 2.74
CA TYR A 10 -25.94 24.75 1.95
C TYR A 10 -26.70 25.55 0.89
N THR A 11 -27.09 26.80 1.15
CA THR A 11 -27.80 27.64 0.17
C THR A 11 -26.87 28.24 -0.90
N ILE A 12 -25.63 28.61 -0.56
CA ILE A 12 -24.65 29.16 -1.51
C ILE A 12 -23.97 28.06 -2.33
N GLY A 13 -23.65 26.91 -1.71
CA GLY A 13 -23.02 25.77 -2.37
C GLY A 13 -24.00 24.85 -3.10
N GLY A 14 -25.18 24.62 -2.52
CA GLY A 14 -26.16 23.67 -3.04
C GLY A 14 -26.94 24.13 -4.28
N LEU A 15 -27.09 25.45 -4.49
CA LEU A 15 -27.85 25.98 -5.63
C LEU A 15 -27.01 26.06 -6.93
N LYS A 16 -25.69 26.19 -6.82
CA LYS A 16 -24.79 26.41 -7.97
C LYS A 16 -24.03 25.16 -8.42
N ILE A 17 -23.87 24.16 -7.56
CA ILE A 17 -23.13 22.95 -7.91
C ILE A 17 -24.12 21.92 -8.46
N PRO A 18 -24.02 21.55 -9.75
CA PRO A 18 -24.87 20.50 -10.31
C PRO A 18 -24.67 19.19 -9.54
N ARG A 19 -25.76 18.44 -9.30
CA ARG A 19 -25.75 17.20 -8.51
C ARG A 19 -24.70 16.18 -8.99
N TYR A 20 -24.45 16.12 -10.30
CA TYR A 20 -23.43 15.24 -10.89
C TYR A 20 -21.99 15.61 -10.49
N LYS A 21 -21.71 16.89 -10.19
CA LYS A 21 -20.38 17.33 -9.73
C LYS A 21 -20.16 16.92 -8.28
N MET A 22 -21.21 16.92 -7.45
CA MET A 22 -21.11 16.45 -6.06
C MET A 22 -20.76 14.96 -6.01
N SER A 23 -21.41 14.13 -6.83
CA SER A 23 -21.05 12.71 -6.95
C SER A 23 -19.63 12.52 -7.49
N LEU A 24 -19.22 13.34 -8.48
CA LEU A 24 -17.86 13.30 -9.03
C LEU A 24 -16.81 13.63 -7.96
N TYR A 25 -17.01 14.68 -7.16
CA TYR A 25 -16.09 15.04 -6.07
C TYR A 25 -16.05 13.96 -4.99
N GLY A 26 -17.19 13.33 -4.68
CA GLY A 26 -17.23 12.19 -3.76
C GLY A 26 -16.40 11.00 -4.25
N ILE A 27 -16.55 10.63 -5.53
CA ILE A 27 -15.77 9.54 -6.15
C ILE A 27 -14.28 9.90 -6.17
N LEU A 28 -13.93 11.10 -6.64
CA LEU A 28 -12.53 11.54 -6.71
C LEU A 28 -11.88 11.57 -5.31
N GLY A 29 -12.57 12.12 -4.31
CA GLY A 29 -12.09 12.16 -2.93
C GLY A 29 -11.87 10.75 -2.36
N TYR A 30 -12.81 9.83 -2.59
CA TYR A 30 -12.67 8.45 -2.15
C TYR A 30 -11.49 7.74 -2.83
N THR A 31 -11.38 7.86 -4.16
CA THR A 31 -10.27 7.24 -4.90
C THR A 31 -8.92 7.77 -4.45
N ALA A 32 -8.79 9.09 -4.27
CA ALA A 32 -7.56 9.72 -3.81
C ALA A 32 -7.15 9.22 -2.41
N LEU A 33 -8.09 9.10 -1.48
CA LEU A 33 -7.84 8.56 -0.15
C LEU A 33 -7.38 7.10 -0.21
N VAL A 34 -8.06 6.26 -0.98
CA VAL A 34 -7.70 4.85 -1.12
C VAL A 34 -6.30 4.70 -1.73
N THR A 35 -5.99 5.44 -2.80
CA THR A 35 -4.67 5.40 -3.42
C THR A 35 -3.58 5.91 -2.48
N ALA A 36 -3.85 6.98 -1.73
CA ALA A 36 -2.91 7.52 -0.76
C ALA A 36 -2.61 6.52 0.36
N VAL A 37 -3.63 5.81 0.88
CA VAL A 37 -3.44 4.77 1.90
C VAL A 37 -2.62 3.61 1.36
N LEU A 38 -2.92 3.13 0.14
CA LEU A 38 -2.17 2.04 -0.48
C LEU A 38 -0.71 2.43 -0.73
N GLN A 39 -0.48 3.63 -1.25
CA GLN A 39 0.86 4.16 -1.50
C GLN A 39 1.63 4.36 -0.20
N TYR A 40 0.99 4.89 0.84
CA TYR A 40 1.59 5.04 2.17
C TYR A 40 2.01 3.69 2.77
N ARG A 41 1.16 2.66 2.69
CA ARG A 41 1.52 1.31 3.14
C ARG A 41 2.69 0.71 2.36
N SER A 42 2.80 0.99 1.06
CA SER A 42 3.92 0.50 0.25
C SER A 42 5.26 1.18 0.58
N MET A 43 5.22 2.40 1.13
CA MET A 43 6.41 3.16 1.53
C MET A 43 6.84 2.86 2.96
N GLN A 44 5.99 2.21 3.78
CA GLN A 44 6.38 1.83 5.13
C GLN A 44 7.47 0.75 5.07
N PRO A 45 8.56 0.91 5.85
CA PRO A 45 9.56 -0.14 5.95
C PRO A 45 8.88 -1.40 6.51
N PRO A 46 9.26 -2.60 6.02
CA PRO A 46 8.74 -3.84 6.58
C PRO A 46 9.01 -3.89 8.08
N ALA A 47 8.05 -4.44 8.84
CA ALA A 47 8.19 -4.58 10.28
C ALA A 47 9.52 -5.30 10.61
N PRO A 48 10.28 -4.84 11.62
CA PRO A 48 11.53 -5.47 11.99
C PRO A 48 11.29 -6.94 12.35
N THR A 49 11.83 -7.86 11.56
CA THR A 49 11.85 -9.28 11.90
C THR A 49 12.88 -9.50 12.99
N THR A 50 12.42 -9.84 14.20
CA THR A 50 13.28 -10.30 15.28
C THR A 50 13.68 -11.74 14.99
N TYR A 51 14.99 -12.01 14.89
CA TYR A 51 15.52 -13.37 14.75
C TYR A 51 16.00 -13.86 16.11
N GLU A 52 15.71 -15.11 16.46
CA GLU A 52 16.09 -15.68 17.75
C GLU A 52 17.58 -16.07 17.77
N SER A 53 18.17 -16.36 16.59
CA SER A 53 19.59 -16.71 16.44
C SER A 53 20.23 -16.09 15.19
N LYS A 54 21.55 -15.84 15.24
CA LYS A 54 22.36 -15.37 14.09
C LYS A 54 22.39 -16.37 12.94
N ASP A 55 22.23 -17.66 13.23
CA ASP A 55 22.22 -18.72 12.22
C ASP A 55 20.91 -18.72 11.42
N GLU A 56 19.78 -18.44 12.10
CA GLU A 56 18.49 -18.25 11.45
C GLU A 56 18.46 -17.01 10.57
N GLU A 57 19.05 -15.91 11.04
CA GLU A 57 19.17 -14.68 10.24
C GLU A 57 19.94 -14.94 8.93
N ASN A 58 21.05 -15.68 9.01
CA ASN A 58 21.84 -16.05 7.84
C ASN A 58 21.09 -16.99 6.89
N TYR A 59 20.36 -17.97 7.43
CA TYR A 59 19.55 -18.88 6.63
C TYR A 59 18.43 -18.12 5.89
N VAL A 60 17.70 -17.25 6.60
CA VAL A 60 16.60 -16.46 6.03
C VAL A 60 17.11 -15.52 4.93
N LYS A 61 18.24 -14.83 5.17
CA LYS A 61 18.86 -13.98 4.13
C LYS A 61 19.24 -14.77 2.87
N ARG A 62 19.80 -15.98 3.03
CA ARG A 62 20.14 -16.86 1.89
C ARG A 62 18.89 -17.32 1.14
N TYR A 63 17.84 -17.70 1.86
CA TYR A 63 16.57 -18.12 1.27
C TYR A 63 15.89 -16.98 0.49
N ILE A 64 15.84 -15.77 1.05
CA ILE A 64 15.26 -14.59 0.37
C ILE A 64 16.00 -14.32 -0.94
N LYS A 65 17.34 -14.26 -0.89
CA LYS A 65 18.17 -14.04 -2.09
C LYS A 65 17.95 -15.12 -3.15
N TYR A 66 17.80 -16.38 -2.73
CA TYR A 66 17.47 -17.47 -3.63
C TYR A 66 16.09 -17.30 -4.27
N ARG A 67 15.06 -16.99 -3.48
CA ARG A 67 13.69 -16.78 -3.98
C ARG A 67 13.59 -15.62 -4.95
N GLU A 68 14.31 -14.52 -4.70
CA GLU A 68 14.38 -13.39 -5.63
C GLU A 68 15.02 -13.78 -6.98
N ALA A 69 16.06 -14.63 -6.96
CA ALA A 69 16.68 -15.14 -8.17
C ALA A 69 15.77 -16.11 -8.93
N GLU A 70 15.04 -16.97 -8.21
CA GLU A 70 14.11 -17.94 -8.78
C GLU A 70 12.84 -17.31 -9.36
N LEU A 71 12.32 -16.24 -8.76
CA LEU A 71 11.15 -15.52 -9.27
C LEU A 71 11.39 -14.92 -10.66
N LYS A 72 12.64 -14.60 -11.00
CA LYS A 72 13.06 -14.11 -12.32
C LYS A 72 13.09 -15.21 -13.39
N LYS A 73 13.08 -16.49 -12.99
CA LYS A 73 13.07 -17.63 -13.91
C LYS A 73 11.64 -18.02 -14.29
N PRO A 74 11.41 -18.52 -15.52
CA PRO A 74 10.14 -19.12 -15.92
C PRO A 74 9.84 -20.35 -15.05
N GLU A 75 8.55 -20.60 -14.78
CA GLU A 75 8.10 -21.58 -13.77
C GLU A 75 8.69 -22.99 -13.94
N LEU A 76 8.89 -23.42 -15.18
CA LEU A 76 9.44 -24.74 -15.51
C LEU A 76 10.93 -24.90 -15.18
N LEU A 77 11.66 -23.80 -15.04
CA LEU A 77 13.09 -23.79 -14.68
C LEU A 77 13.31 -23.49 -13.20
N ARG A 78 12.23 -23.35 -12.42
CA ARG A 78 12.35 -23.08 -11.00
C ARG A 78 12.77 -24.33 -10.25
N GLN A 79 13.74 -24.18 -9.36
CA GLN A 79 14.24 -25.26 -8.53
C GLN A 79 13.76 -25.08 -7.08
N PRO A 80 13.69 -26.17 -6.30
CA PRO A 80 13.48 -26.07 -4.86
C PRO A 80 14.76 -25.58 -4.17
N TYR A 81 14.61 -24.82 -3.09
CA TYR A 81 15.75 -24.37 -2.29
C TYR A 81 16.39 -25.57 -1.59
N THR A 82 17.58 -25.98 -2.04
CA THR A 82 18.33 -27.10 -1.47
C THR A 82 19.31 -26.63 -0.40
N GLY A 83 18.92 -25.65 0.43
CA GLY A 83 19.74 -24.92 1.41
C GLY A 83 21.07 -25.58 1.72
N ALA A 84 22.18 -24.91 1.36
CA ALA A 84 23.51 -25.50 1.40
C ALA A 84 23.76 -26.29 2.70
N SER A 85 24.05 -27.57 2.55
CA SER A 85 24.71 -28.36 3.58
C SER A 85 26.11 -27.78 3.77
N ILE A 86 26.34 -27.21 4.96
CA ILE A 86 27.61 -26.68 5.49
C ILE A 86 27.99 -25.30 4.95
#